data_AF-A0A0F9V1M8-F1
#
_entry.id   AF-A0A0F9V1M8-F1
#
_cell.length_a   1.000
_cell.length_b   1.000
_cell.length_c   1.000
_cell.angle_alpha   90.00
_cell.angle_beta   90.00
_cell.angle_gamma   90.00
#
_symmetry.space_group_name_H-M   'P 1'
#
loop_
_entity.id
_entity.type
_entity.pdbx_description
1 polymer ?
#
loop_
_entity_poly.entity_id
_entity_poly.type
_entity_poly.pdbx_seq_one_letter_code
_entity_poly.pdbx_strand_id
1 'polypeptide(L)'
;MARAIFVKKARKNNPVCKKGESYYWWKFRFGSKHYSLTKPRQSQLTQSDFLSQIYGLQETIEDMNIESNFESDVEEIKSELENLQSGCEEKRDNMPEQLQDAPTGELLQGRYDSIEEMISELDAIDVECDEDSIKEEVTSEFKEDFEKEPKDFSKEEKEKLESAIEEKIEGRKEEILEEIQNIGYNGE
;
A
#
# COMPACT_ATOMS: atom_id res chain seq x y z
N MET A 1 -12.71 13.85 8.56
CA MET A 1 -13.11 12.91 7.48
C MET A 1 -14.61 12.66 7.52
N ALA A 2 -15.25 12.42 6.37
CA ALA A 2 -16.68 12.08 6.32
C ALA A 2 -16.91 10.61 6.72
N ARG A 3 -18.00 10.32 7.43
CA ARG A 3 -18.35 8.95 7.80
C ARG A 3 -19.26 8.33 6.75
N ALA A 4 -18.86 7.18 6.21
CA ALA A 4 -19.71 6.35 5.37
C ALA A 4 -20.83 5.69 6.18
N ILE A 5 -22.06 5.76 5.66
CA ILE A 5 -23.25 5.16 6.25
C ILE A 5 -23.76 4.08 5.33
N PHE A 6 -23.77 2.84 5.83
CA PHE A 6 -24.36 1.72 5.12
C PHE A 6 -25.88 1.68 5.30
N VAL A 7 -26.60 1.55 4.18
CA VAL A 7 -28.05 1.40 4.15
C VAL A 7 -28.36 0.02 3.58
N LYS A 8 -28.89 -0.85 4.44
CA LYS A 8 -29.23 -2.24 4.06
C LYS A 8 -30.30 -2.35 2.97
N LYS A 9 -31.26 -1.41 2.95
CA LYS A 9 -32.40 -1.44 2.02
C LYS A 9 -32.85 -0.02 1.65
N ALA A 10 -32.66 0.35 0.39
CA ALA A 10 -33.08 1.65 -0.12
C ALA A 10 -34.61 1.77 -0.09
N ARG A 11 -35.12 2.87 0.50
CA ARG A 11 -36.57 3.16 0.56
C ARG A 11 -37.12 3.72 -0.75
N LYS A 12 -36.27 4.35 -1.56
CA LYS A 12 -36.56 4.95 -2.86
C LYS A 12 -35.37 4.68 -3.78
N ASN A 13 -35.56 4.80 -5.09
CA ASN A 13 -34.45 4.81 -6.03
C ASN A 13 -33.52 5.99 -5.72
N ASN A 14 -32.22 5.78 -5.88
CA ASN A 14 -31.20 6.80 -5.78
C ASN A 14 -30.24 6.68 -6.99
N PRO A 15 -29.22 7.55 -7.12
CA PRO A 15 -28.35 7.54 -8.29
C PRO A 15 -27.57 6.24 -8.53
N VAL A 16 -27.34 5.42 -7.50
CA VAL A 16 -26.50 4.21 -7.60
C VAL A 16 -27.28 2.90 -7.46
N CYS A 17 -28.48 2.91 -6.86
CA CYS A 17 -29.26 1.70 -6.62
C CYS A 17 -30.78 1.92 -6.68
N LYS A 18 -31.52 0.84 -6.95
CA LYS A 18 -32.99 0.80 -6.95
C LYS A 18 -33.55 0.63 -5.54
N LYS A 19 -34.84 0.93 -5.37
CA LYS A 19 -35.57 0.65 -4.13
C LYS A 19 -35.44 -0.84 -3.78
N GLY A 20 -35.01 -1.13 -2.56
CA GLY A 20 -34.79 -2.48 -2.08
C GLY A 20 -33.32 -2.91 -2.01
N GLU A 21 -32.44 -2.25 -2.75
CA GLU A 21 -31.01 -2.59 -2.80
C GLU A 21 -30.21 -1.90 -1.68
N SER A 22 -29.07 -2.47 -1.31
CA SER A 22 -28.16 -1.88 -0.33
C SER A 22 -27.20 -0.89 -0.98
N TYR A 23 -26.78 0.13 -0.24
CA TYR A 23 -25.79 1.11 -0.72
C TYR A 23 -25.11 1.82 0.46
N TYR A 24 -24.03 2.54 0.15
CA TYR A 24 -23.33 3.44 1.06
C TYR A 24 -23.60 4.89 0.66
N TRP A 25 -23.67 5.77 1.65
CA TRP A 25 -23.65 7.21 1.39
C TRP A 25 -22.83 7.95 2.44
N TRP A 26 -22.25 9.06 2.05
CA TRP A 26 -21.56 9.99 2.94
C TRP A 26 -21.85 11.42 2.52
N LYS A 27 -21.52 12.37 3.39
CA LYS A 27 -21.70 13.79 3.14
C LYS A 27 -20.65 14.58 3.90
N PHE A 28 -20.05 15.55 3.23
CA PHE A 28 -19.18 16.55 3.84
C PHE A 28 -19.99 17.69 4.46
N ARG A 29 -19.39 18.43 5.42
CA ARG A 29 -20.06 19.49 6.20
C ARG A 29 -20.79 20.50 5.31
N PHE A 30 -20.21 20.85 4.17
CA PHE A 30 -20.77 21.78 3.18
C PHE A 30 -20.95 21.16 1.79
N GLY A 31 -21.04 19.83 1.69
CA GLY A 31 -21.14 19.11 0.42
C GLY A 31 -22.53 18.55 0.11
N SER A 32 -22.68 18.00 -1.09
CA SER A 32 -23.83 17.16 -1.44
C SER A 32 -23.69 15.75 -0.82
N LYS A 33 -24.74 14.94 -0.94
CA LYS A 33 -24.65 13.51 -0.56
C LYS A 33 -23.99 12.74 -1.69
N HIS A 34 -22.98 11.97 -1.35
CA HIS A 34 -22.32 10.99 -2.22
C HIS A 34 -22.92 9.62 -1.98
N TYR A 35 -22.89 8.77 -3.00
CA TYR A 35 -23.46 7.43 -2.96
C TYR A 35 -22.48 6.46 -3.62
N SER A 36 -22.40 5.23 -3.10
CA SER A 36 -21.66 4.13 -3.72
C SER A 36 -22.37 2.80 -3.45
N LEU A 37 -22.19 1.83 -4.35
CA LEU A 37 -22.62 0.45 -4.13
C LEU A 37 -21.65 -0.30 -3.20
N THR A 38 -20.36 -0.02 -3.35
CA THR A 38 -19.27 -0.57 -2.53
C THR A 38 -18.94 0.38 -1.38
N LYS A 39 -18.27 -0.14 -0.36
CA LYS A 39 -17.77 0.69 0.75
C LYS A 39 -16.79 1.72 0.15
N PRO A 40 -17.00 3.03 0.36
CA PRO A 40 -16.04 4.02 -0.13
C PRO A 40 -14.70 3.82 0.58
N ARG A 41 -13.63 3.98 -0.16
CA ARG A 41 -12.28 3.95 0.40
C ARG A 41 -11.95 5.27 1.13
N GLN A 42 -10.87 5.28 1.90
CA GLN A 42 -10.52 6.38 2.79
C GLN A 42 -10.20 7.67 2.01
N SER A 43 -9.50 7.55 0.89
CA SER A 43 -9.23 8.60 -0.10
C SER A 43 -10.50 9.35 -0.51
N GLN A 44 -11.63 8.65 -0.65
CA GLN A 44 -12.92 9.21 -1.06
C GLN A 44 -13.68 9.92 0.08
N LEU A 45 -13.22 9.77 1.31
CA LEU A 45 -13.87 10.31 2.52
C LEU A 45 -13.21 11.60 3.03
N THR A 46 -12.22 12.13 2.30
CA THR A 46 -11.58 13.42 2.57
C THR A 46 -11.87 14.44 1.45
N GLN A 47 -11.74 15.73 1.76
CA GLN A 47 -11.78 16.81 0.77
C GLN A 47 -10.41 17.46 0.58
N SER A 48 -9.43 17.09 1.39
CA SER A 48 -8.07 17.57 1.21
C SER A 48 -7.44 16.79 0.07
N ASP A 49 -6.97 17.50 -0.96
CA ASP A 49 -6.27 16.92 -2.10
C ASP A 49 -5.07 16.07 -1.66
N PHE A 50 -4.21 16.65 -0.81
CA PHE A 50 -3.09 15.94 -0.17
C PHE A 50 -3.48 14.61 0.48
N LEU A 51 -4.43 14.64 1.44
CA LEU A 51 -4.87 13.42 2.13
C LEU A 51 -5.53 12.42 1.16
N SER A 52 -6.20 12.91 0.12
CA SER A 52 -6.81 12.03 -0.88
C SER A 52 -5.76 11.25 -1.66
N GLN A 53 -4.64 11.90 -2.01
CA GLN A 53 -3.53 11.27 -2.73
C GLN A 53 -2.77 10.30 -1.82
N ILE A 54 -2.42 10.73 -0.61
CA ILE A 54 -1.76 9.86 0.39
C ILE A 54 -2.60 8.61 0.72
N TYR A 55 -3.90 8.77 1.01
CA TYR A 55 -4.75 7.61 1.27
C TYR A 55 -4.95 6.75 0.00
N GLY A 56 -4.89 7.35 -1.19
CA GLY A 56 -4.90 6.60 -2.44
C GLY A 56 -3.66 5.72 -2.57
N LEU A 57 -2.48 6.24 -2.23
CA LEU A 57 -1.23 5.49 -2.21
C LEU A 57 -1.25 4.36 -1.17
N GLN A 58 -1.74 4.64 0.05
CA GLN A 58 -1.94 3.60 1.06
C GLN A 58 -2.91 2.51 0.59
N GLU A 59 -3.97 2.89 -0.11
CA GLU A 59 -4.91 1.96 -0.72
C GLU A 59 -4.27 1.10 -1.83
N THR A 60 -3.31 1.64 -2.57
CA THR A 60 -2.49 0.89 -3.54
C THR A 60 -1.59 -0.12 -2.82
N ILE A 61 -0.93 0.29 -1.73
CA ILE A 61 -0.13 -0.59 -0.87
C ILE A 61 -0.98 -1.72 -0.28
N GLU A 62 -2.16 -1.40 0.25
CA GLU A 62 -3.11 -2.38 0.80
C GLU A 62 -3.62 -3.37 -0.26
N ASP A 63 -3.69 -2.96 -1.53
CA ASP A 63 -4.14 -3.81 -2.64
C ASP A 63 -3.00 -4.69 -3.22
N MET A 64 -1.74 -4.50 -2.81
CA MET A 64 -0.62 -5.35 -3.21
C MET A 64 -0.79 -6.79 -2.73
N ASN A 65 -0.21 -7.73 -3.47
CA ASN A 65 -0.24 -9.15 -3.15
C ASN A 65 1.08 -9.82 -3.52
N ILE A 66 1.21 -11.11 -3.23
CA ILE A 66 2.44 -11.91 -3.43
C ILE A 66 2.85 -11.98 -4.92
N GLU A 67 1.92 -11.80 -5.85
CA GLU A 67 2.19 -11.79 -7.30
C GLU A 67 2.64 -10.40 -7.81
N SER A 68 2.60 -9.37 -6.96
CA SER A 68 3.06 -8.01 -7.29
C SER A 68 4.56 -7.98 -7.61
N ASN A 69 4.95 -7.05 -8.47
CA ASN A 69 6.36 -6.74 -8.67
C ASN A 69 6.76 -5.67 -7.64
N PHE A 70 7.18 -6.10 -6.45
CA PHE A 70 7.48 -5.20 -5.34
C PHE A 70 8.49 -4.11 -5.70
N GLU A 71 9.52 -4.43 -6.49
CA GLU A 71 10.53 -3.45 -6.92
C GLU A 71 9.87 -2.31 -7.72
N SER A 72 9.14 -2.66 -8.78
CA SER A 72 8.47 -1.68 -9.64
C SER A 72 7.37 -0.91 -8.90
N ASP A 73 6.58 -1.60 -8.09
CA ASP A 73 5.43 -1.01 -7.41
C ASP A 73 5.89 -0.05 -6.30
N VAL A 74 6.96 -0.41 -5.56
CA VAL A 74 7.56 0.46 -4.54
C VAL A 74 8.24 1.68 -5.18
N GLU A 75 8.94 1.51 -6.30
CA GLU A 75 9.51 2.66 -7.04
C GLU A 75 8.43 3.64 -7.53
N GLU A 76 7.31 3.13 -8.04
CA GLU A 76 6.19 3.98 -8.48
C GLU A 76 5.59 4.76 -7.30
N ILE A 77 5.38 4.10 -6.17
CA ILE A 77 4.88 4.75 -4.94
C ILE A 77 5.86 5.80 -4.43
N LYS A 78 7.16 5.50 -4.39
CA LYS A 78 8.20 6.47 -3.99
C LYS A 78 8.15 7.70 -4.89
N SER A 79 8.09 7.51 -6.20
CA SER A 79 7.98 8.61 -7.16
C SER A 79 6.75 9.47 -6.90
N GLU A 80 5.58 8.88 -6.63
CA GLU A 80 4.38 9.64 -6.27
C GLU A 80 4.52 10.39 -4.93
N LEU A 81 5.16 9.79 -3.93
CA LEU A 81 5.46 10.42 -2.65
C LEU A 81 6.44 11.60 -2.80
N GLU A 82 7.51 11.44 -3.58
CA GLU A 82 8.47 12.51 -3.87
C GLU A 82 7.81 13.70 -4.59
N ASN A 83 6.88 13.42 -5.51
CA ASN A 83 6.09 14.45 -6.18
C ASN A 83 5.18 15.20 -5.18
N LEU A 84 4.56 14.48 -4.24
CA LEU A 84 3.75 15.07 -3.17
C LEU A 84 4.59 15.91 -2.21
N GLN A 85 5.78 15.42 -1.84
CA GLN A 85 6.74 16.08 -0.98
C GLN A 85 7.19 17.41 -1.61
N SER A 86 7.66 17.36 -2.86
CA SER A 86 8.07 18.53 -3.64
C SER A 86 6.93 19.55 -3.76
N GLY A 87 5.70 19.06 -3.97
CA GLY A 87 4.52 19.92 -4.02
C GLY A 87 4.17 20.59 -2.68
N CYS A 88 4.56 20.03 -1.54
CA CYS A 88 4.40 20.67 -0.23
C CYS A 88 5.44 21.76 -0.02
N GLU A 89 6.69 21.50 -0.37
CA GLU A 89 7.80 22.45 -0.31
C GLU A 89 7.53 23.66 -1.22
N GLU A 90 7.17 23.44 -2.49
CA GLU A 90 6.85 24.51 -3.44
C GLU A 90 5.69 25.39 -2.94
N LYS A 91 4.65 24.77 -2.35
CA LYS A 91 3.53 25.53 -1.75
C LYS A 91 3.99 26.38 -0.57
N ARG A 92 4.95 25.89 0.22
CA ARG A 92 5.53 26.62 1.36
C ARG A 92 6.39 27.78 0.89
N ASP A 93 7.28 27.56 -0.07
CA ASP A 93 8.19 28.56 -0.60
C ASP A 93 7.47 29.72 -1.30
N ASN A 94 6.36 29.41 -1.97
CA ASN A 94 5.52 30.44 -2.60
C ASN A 94 4.71 31.30 -1.61
N MET A 95 4.70 30.95 -0.31
CA MET A 95 4.06 31.80 0.70
C MET A 95 4.96 32.96 1.14
N PRO A 96 4.38 34.13 1.47
CA PRO A 96 5.12 35.20 2.16
C PRO A 96 5.77 34.69 3.44
N GLU A 97 6.98 35.17 3.77
CA GLU A 97 7.74 34.74 4.96
C GLU A 97 6.90 34.74 6.25
N GLN A 98 6.01 35.72 6.43
CA GLN A 98 5.18 35.83 7.64
C GLN A 98 4.12 34.71 7.76
N LEU A 99 3.82 34.01 6.67
CA LEU A 99 2.89 32.87 6.63
C LEU A 99 3.62 31.53 6.63
N GLN A 100 4.94 31.50 6.35
CA GLN A 100 5.74 30.28 6.41
C GLN A 100 5.89 29.79 7.86
N ASP A 101 6.02 30.72 8.81
CA ASP A 101 6.06 30.42 10.26
C ASP A 101 4.66 30.38 10.90
N ALA A 102 3.59 30.52 10.11
CA ALA A 102 2.23 30.43 10.61
C ALA A 102 1.74 28.97 10.58
N PRO A 103 0.61 28.62 11.24
CA PRO A 103 0.12 27.25 11.29
C PRO A 103 -0.05 26.55 9.93
N THR A 104 -0.31 27.31 8.86
CA THR A 104 -0.40 26.76 7.50
C THR A 104 0.96 26.31 6.95
N GLY A 105 2.03 27.05 7.24
CA GLY A 105 3.39 26.69 6.84
C GLY A 105 3.98 25.58 7.70
N GLU A 106 3.67 25.57 8.99
CA GLU A 106 3.97 24.44 9.88
C GLU A 106 3.28 23.15 9.42
N LEU A 107 2.01 23.24 8.99
CA LEU A 107 1.27 22.09 8.45
C LEU A 107 1.90 21.53 7.16
N LEU A 108 2.38 22.39 6.26
CA LEU A 108 3.07 21.94 5.05
C LEU A 108 4.41 21.28 5.38
N GLN A 109 5.14 21.78 6.38
CA GLN A 109 6.36 21.15 6.85
C GLN A 109 6.07 19.79 7.48
N GLY A 110 5.10 19.69 8.39
CA GLY A 110 4.76 18.41 9.01
C GLY A 110 4.35 17.35 7.99
N ARG A 111 3.68 17.77 6.90
CA ARG A 111 3.37 16.89 5.76
C ARG A 111 4.61 16.46 4.99
N TYR A 112 5.52 17.38 4.73
CA TYR A 112 6.81 17.09 4.11
C TYR A 112 7.57 16.06 4.94
N ASP A 113 7.73 16.32 6.25
CA ASP A 113 8.47 15.45 7.17
C ASP A 113 7.84 14.06 7.26
N SER A 114 6.50 13.98 7.30
CA SER A 114 5.78 12.70 7.32
C SER A 114 5.98 11.89 6.03
N ILE A 115 6.07 12.56 4.88
CA ILE A 115 6.34 11.88 3.61
C ILE A 115 7.80 11.42 3.55
N GLU A 116 8.74 12.25 4.01
CA GLU A 116 10.15 11.90 4.08
C GLU A 116 10.39 10.66 4.95
N GLU A 117 9.67 10.55 6.08
CA GLU A 117 9.68 9.36 6.92
C GLU A 117 9.16 8.13 6.17
N MET A 118 8.02 8.23 5.47
CA MET A 118 7.48 7.12 4.66
C MET A 118 8.42 6.68 3.54
N ILE A 119 9.05 7.62 2.83
CA ILE A 119 10.03 7.29 1.78
C ILE A 119 11.23 6.57 2.41
N SER A 120 11.72 7.06 3.54
CA SER A 120 12.84 6.44 4.27
C SER A 120 12.51 5.02 4.75
N GLU A 121 11.28 4.79 5.21
CA GLU A 121 10.79 3.45 5.57
C GLU A 121 10.75 2.54 4.33
N LEU A 122 10.25 3.02 3.19
CA LEU A 122 10.23 2.27 1.93
C LEU A 122 11.63 1.99 1.36
N ASP A 123 12.60 2.86 1.61
CA ASP A 123 14.02 2.65 1.24
C ASP A 123 14.72 1.62 2.13
N ALA A 124 14.25 1.43 3.35
CA ALA A 124 14.82 0.45 4.27
C ALA A 124 14.36 -0.99 3.98
N ILE A 125 13.26 -1.18 3.24
CA ILE A 125 12.74 -2.50 2.88
C ILE A 125 13.61 -3.13 1.80
N ASP A 126 14.06 -4.34 2.06
CA ASP A 126 14.73 -5.18 1.09
C ASP A 126 13.70 -5.91 0.22
N VAL A 127 13.34 -5.26 -0.89
CA VAL A 127 12.35 -5.78 -1.86
C VAL A 127 12.93 -6.85 -2.80
N GLU A 128 14.24 -7.07 -2.77
CA GLU A 128 14.88 -8.08 -3.62
C GLU A 128 14.57 -9.49 -3.08
N CYS A 129 13.83 -10.25 -3.88
CA CYS A 129 13.66 -11.69 -3.67
C CYS A 129 14.57 -12.44 -4.64
N ASP A 130 15.81 -12.71 -4.23
CA ASP A 130 16.75 -13.53 -5.00
C ASP A 130 16.31 -15.01 -4.97
N GLU A 131 15.42 -15.36 -5.89
CA GLU A 131 14.92 -16.72 -6.03
C GLU A 131 16.04 -17.73 -6.32
N ASP A 132 17.15 -17.33 -6.94
CA ASP A 132 18.25 -18.24 -7.26
C ASP A 132 19.07 -18.57 -6.01
N SER A 133 19.33 -17.57 -5.16
CA SER A 133 19.93 -17.79 -3.84
C SER A 133 19.08 -18.73 -2.97
N ILE A 134 17.76 -18.52 -2.92
CA ILE A 134 16.83 -19.39 -2.17
C ILE A 134 16.85 -20.82 -2.73
N LYS A 135 16.83 -20.97 -4.07
CA LYS A 135 16.92 -22.28 -4.73
C LYS A 135 18.22 -22.99 -4.35
N GLU A 136 19.35 -22.30 -4.36
CA GLU A 136 20.64 -22.87 -3.98
C GLU A 136 20.67 -23.32 -2.50
N GLU A 137 20.16 -22.49 -1.59
CA GLU A 137 20.08 -22.80 -0.15
C GLU A 137 19.27 -24.07 0.09
N VAL A 138 18.02 -24.11 -0.38
CA VAL A 138 17.13 -25.27 -0.19
C VAL A 138 17.69 -26.53 -0.87
N THR A 139 18.29 -26.38 -2.06
CA THR A 139 18.92 -27.51 -2.76
C THR A 139 20.10 -28.07 -1.96
N SER A 140 20.87 -27.19 -1.30
CA SER A 140 22.00 -27.62 -0.46
C SER A 140 21.54 -28.34 0.81
N GLU A 141 20.49 -27.84 1.48
CA GLU A 141 19.87 -28.49 2.65
C GLU A 141 19.37 -29.89 2.30
N PHE A 142 18.63 -30.04 1.20
CA PHE A 142 18.15 -31.34 0.73
C PHE A 142 19.28 -32.29 0.32
N LYS A 143 20.36 -31.77 -0.27
CA LYS A 143 21.53 -32.59 -0.60
C LYS A 143 22.16 -33.19 0.66
N GLU A 144 22.24 -32.42 1.73
CA GLU A 144 22.75 -32.89 3.03
C GLU A 144 21.81 -33.92 3.66
N ASP A 145 20.50 -33.65 3.71
CA ASP A 145 19.50 -34.53 4.33
C ASP A 145 19.42 -35.92 3.69
N PHE A 146 19.57 -35.99 2.37
CA PHE A 146 19.45 -37.24 1.62
C PHE A 146 20.80 -37.90 1.28
N GLU A 147 21.92 -37.25 1.60
CA GLU A 147 23.29 -37.65 1.22
C GLU A 147 23.40 -38.00 -0.29
N LYS A 148 22.67 -37.30 -1.16
CA LYS A 148 22.57 -37.57 -2.60
C LYS A 148 22.68 -36.29 -3.41
N GLU A 149 23.25 -36.38 -4.61
CA GLU A 149 23.21 -35.27 -5.54
C GLU A 149 21.77 -35.04 -6.06
N PRO A 150 21.36 -33.79 -6.33
CA PRO A 150 20.01 -33.48 -6.82
C PRO A 150 19.63 -34.23 -8.11
N LYS A 151 20.63 -34.60 -8.91
CA LYS A 151 20.46 -35.38 -10.14
C LYS A 151 19.95 -36.80 -9.86
N ASP A 152 20.32 -37.37 -8.72
CA ASP A 152 20.02 -38.74 -8.30
C ASP A 152 18.74 -38.84 -7.45
N PHE A 153 18.06 -37.72 -7.22
CA PHE A 153 16.77 -37.70 -6.53
C PHE A 153 15.72 -38.49 -7.33
N SER A 154 14.97 -39.33 -6.61
CA SER A 154 13.74 -39.94 -7.09
C SER A 154 12.72 -38.86 -7.44
N LYS A 155 11.70 -39.27 -8.20
CA LYS A 155 10.62 -38.35 -8.58
C LYS A 155 9.96 -37.70 -7.34
N GLU A 156 9.75 -38.46 -6.28
CA GLU A 156 9.15 -37.99 -5.02
C GLU A 156 10.07 -37.02 -4.27
N GLU A 157 11.39 -37.24 -4.28
CA GLU A 157 12.36 -36.34 -3.64
C GLU A 157 12.47 -35.00 -4.40
N LYS A 158 12.37 -35.03 -5.75
CA LYS A 158 12.35 -33.80 -6.57
C LYS A 158 11.09 -32.98 -6.36
N GLU A 159 9.93 -33.63 -6.30
CA GLU A 159 8.65 -32.96 -6.02
C GLU A 159 8.65 -32.29 -4.64
N LYS A 160 9.26 -32.94 -3.63
CA LYS A 160 9.46 -32.33 -2.30
C LYS A 160 10.41 -31.14 -2.32
N LEU A 161 11.50 -31.23 -3.08
CA LEU A 161 12.45 -30.12 -3.23
C LEU A 161 11.78 -28.92 -3.89
N GLU A 162 11.06 -29.14 -4.99
CA GLU A 162 10.33 -28.09 -5.71
C GLU A 162 9.29 -27.42 -4.81
N SER A 163 8.50 -28.21 -4.06
CA SER A 163 7.53 -27.69 -3.08
C SER A 163 8.20 -26.88 -1.96
N ALA A 164 9.37 -27.30 -1.46
CA ALA A 164 10.07 -26.60 -0.40
C ALA A 164 10.69 -25.27 -0.89
N ILE A 165 11.16 -25.23 -2.14
CA ILE A 165 11.63 -24.00 -2.79
C ILE A 165 10.46 -23.02 -2.92
N GLU A 166 9.31 -23.48 -3.43
CA GLU A 166 8.12 -22.66 -3.61
C GLU A 166 7.63 -22.08 -2.27
N GLU A 167 7.57 -22.91 -1.21
CA GLU A 167 7.21 -22.49 0.14
C GLU A 167 8.17 -21.43 0.72
N LYS A 168 9.49 -21.60 0.56
CA LYS A 168 10.46 -20.58 1.02
C LYS A 168 10.34 -19.27 0.23
N ILE A 169 10.12 -19.34 -1.09
CA ILE A 169 9.95 -18.14 -1.93
C ILE A 169 8.66 -17.40 -1.54
N GLU A 170 7.54 -18.12 -1.40
CA GLU A 170 6.26 -17.54 -1.00
C GLU A 170 6.37 -16.90 0.40
N GLY A 171 6.98 -17.60 1.37
CA GLY A 171 7.20 -17.05 2.70
C GLY A 171 8.05 -15.78 2.73
N ARG A 172 9.09 -15.69 1.88
CA ARG A 172 9.88 -14.44 1.76
C ARG A 172 9.08 -13.31 1.12
N LYS A 173 8.28 -13.60 0.10
CA LYS A 173 7.40 -12.61 -0.53
C LYS A 173 6.30 -12.13 0.43
N GLU A 174 5.77 -13.00 1.28
CA GLU A 174 4.84 -12.64 2.35
C GLU A 174 5.49 -11.69 3.38
N GLU A 175 6.72 -11.98 3.81
CA GLU A 175 7.46 -11.11 4.73
C GLU A 175 7.66 -9.70 4.14
N ILE A 176 8.11 -9.63 2.88
CA ILE A 176 8.28 -8.34 2.17
C ILE A 176 6.94 -7.60 2.06
N LEU A 177 5.86 -8.32 1.71
CA LEU A 177 4.52 -7.73 1.60
C LEU A 177 4.06 -7.16 2.96
N GLU A 178 4.26 -7.89 4.06
CA GLU A 178 3.93 -7.42 5.40
C GLU A 178 4.73 -6.16 5.77
N GLU A 179 6.03 -6.12 5.48
CA GLU A 179 6.86 -4.93 5.71
C GLU A 179 6.33 -3.71 4.93
N ILE A 180 6.04 -3.87 3.64
CA ILE A 180 5.49 -2.80 2.80
C ILE A 180 4.13 -2.32 3.33
N GLN A 181 3.24 -3.25 3.69
CA GLN A 181 1.90 -2.92 4.17
C GLN A 181 1.86 -2.29 5.57
N ASN A 182 2.93 -2.43 6.35
CA ASN A 182 3.05 -1.76 7.64
C ASN A 182 3.42 -0.28 7.51
N ILE A 183 3.86 0.17 6.34
CA ILE A 183 4.18 1.58 6.10
C ILE A 183 2.90 2.40 6.03
N GLY A 184 2.85 3.43 6.88
CA GLY A 184 1.63 4.19 7.11
C GLY A 184 1.89 5.68 7.25
N TYR A 185 1.02 6.48 6.65
CA TYR A 185 1.00 7.91 6.90
C TYR A 185 0.49 8.21 8.31
N ASN A 186 1.37 8.76 9.15
CA ASN A 186 1.10 9.09 10.55
C ASN A 186 0.80 10.59 10.80
N GLY A 187 0.82 11.42 9.75
CA GLY A 187 0.58 12.87 9.87
C GLY A 187 -0.89 13.26 10.09
N GLU A 188 -1.12 14.42 10.72
CA GLU A 188 -2.45 15.02 10.95
C GLU A 188 -2.89 16.01 9.86
#